data_AF-A0A1C6TVL3-F1
#
_entry.id   AF-A0A1C6TVL3-F1
#
_cell.length_a   1.000
_cell.length_b   1.000
_cell.length_c   1.000
_cell.angle_alpha   90.00
_cell.angle_beta   90.00
_cell.angle_gamma   90.00
#
_symmetry.space_group_name_H-M   'P 1'
#
loop_
_entity.id
_entity.type
_entity.pdbx_description
1 polymer ?
#
loop_
_entity_poly.entity_id
_entity_poly.type
_entity_poly.pdbx_seq_one_letter_code
_entity_poly.pdbx_strand_id
1 'polypeptide(L)'
;MSTYRGNRRTARATRRSRWFLAGGLVAGSLVAGVAGVAGVAGAAPNLPAVSDAPALVLRGADSGAGHRDDLREQRRGDLGGRDSGDWDGKPRDGRTERGPQPGRRGEVPVPCDPAKLIAALVRANAEGGAHLRLAPRCTYELTHAFQQPDDYDGGIRDAREAADSAENPGDAEAPPRNPQHDKAGLPVIYHPITIRGEGATIVRDVHAEAFRFFTVRDGGELTLSDVVLRNGLSAAEGGSIHVVHGASAVVERTTVVGSTSLSAEGGGGGIFNDGNMVVTDSTFVGNRAAGKAGKGGGLLNGGVLSLRTSKFHDNSAVAYGGGLGNYRGAAEVQKSAFAHNNAEQGGGIASFSARTRVADTKVLGNTAQTGGGIANSDALIFLRGMEVRDNTATGNGGGISTFQGLLPLDDSVVAGNTARGSGGGIHALKSNLLVRNSEVDRNHAVGAASKGGGVFASLGQVSLYTSRVAGNSATVKPGGLFAEKARVRVDDETDIIDNEPTNCEGSLVPVAHCFR
;
A
#
# COMPACT_ATOMS: atom_id res chain seq x y z
N MET A 1 -70.57 -8.96 43.36
CA MET A 1 -70.10 -7.89 44.28
C MET A 1 -68.96 -7.14 43.61
N SER A 2 -69.10 -5.81 43.53
CA SER A 2 -68.10 -4.78 43.18
C SER A 2 -67.56 -4.67 41.75
N THR A 3 -68.15 -3.70 41.04
CA THR A 3 -67.70 -2.95 39.86
C THR A 3 -66.49 -2.05 40.14
N TYR A 4 -65.62 -1.80 39.15
CA TYR A 4 -64.95 -0.49 39.05
C TYR A 4 -64.77 -0.03 37.60
N ARG A 5 -65.13 1.24 37.40
CA ARG A 5 -65.23 2.01 36.15
C ARG A 5 -63.88 2.51 35.68
N GLY A 6 -63.84 2.89 34.41
CA GLY A 6 -62.64 3.29 33.67
C GLY A 6 -62.02 4.63 34.06
N ASN A 7 -60.94 4.96 33.35
CA ASN A 7 -60.65 6.35 33.04
C ASN A 7 -59.95 6.46 31.67
N ARG A 8 -60.62 7.13 30.73
CA ARG A 8 -60.03 7.61 29.47
C ARG A 8 -59.15 8.81 29.79
N ARG A 9 -57.91 8.82 29.30
CA ARG A 9 -57.14 10.06 29.13
C ARG A 9 -56.72 10.21 27.67
N THR A 10 -56.85 11.45 27.23
CA THR A 10 -56.81 11.99 25.88
C THR A 10 -55.40 11.95 25.29
N ALA A 11 -55.31 11.50 24.03
CA ALA A 11 -54.09 11.56 23.24
C ALA A 11 -53.76 13.02 22.90
N ARG A 12 -52.56 13.46 23.28
CA ARG A 12 -52.02 14.79 22.95
C ARG A 12 -51.22 14.65 21.65
N ALA A 13 -51.60 15.41 20.63
CA ALA A 13 -50.97 15.43 19.31
C ALA A 13 -49.50 15.89 19.40
N THR A 14 -48.57 15.06 18.95
CA THR A 14 -47.16 15.44 18.74
C THR A 14 -47.00 16.02 17.34
N ARG A 15 -46.70 17.33 17.28
CA ARG A 15 -46.28 18.05 16.07
C ARG A 15 -45.01 17.39 15.50
N ARG A 16 -45.11 16.78 14.31
CA ARG A 16 -43.94 16.46 13.48
C ARG A 16 -43.50 17.75 12.76
N SER A 17 -42.41 18.35 13.21
CA SER A 17 -41.74 19.44 12.48
C SER A 17 -41.01 18.85 11.28
N ARG A 18 -41.52 19.14 10.08
CA ARG A 18 -40.81 18.96 8.82
C ARG A 18 -39.68 19.98 8.75
N TRP A 19 -38.44 19.52 8.84
CA TRP A 19 -37.29 20.30 8.41
C TRP A 19 -36.96 19.90 6.98
N PHE A 20 -37.13 20.85 6.06
CA PHE A 20 -36.58 20.77 4.72
C PHE A 20 -35.06 20.90 4.82
N LEU A 21 -34.33 19.83 4.52
CA LEU A 21 -32.91 19.91 4.20
C LEU A 21 -32.79 20.30 2.74
N ALA A 22 -32.47 21.56 2.50
CA ALA A 22 -32.09 22.08 1.20
C ALA A 22 -30.57 22.31 1.19
N GLY A 23 -29.91 21.82 0.14
CA GLY A 23 -28.57 22.25 -0.26
C GLY A 23 -27.45 21.27 0.11
N GLY A 24 -27.18 20.31 -0.80
CA GLY A 24 -25.93 19.60 -0.84
C GLY A 24 -24.77 20.55 -1.14
N LEU A 25 -23.67 20.39 -0.41
CA LEU A 25 -22.40 21.06 -0.65
C LEU A 25 -21.38 20.00 -1.04
N VAL A 26 -20.94 20.10 -2.29
CA VAL A 26 -19.80 19.42 -2.89
C VAL A 26 -18.62 19.46 -1.91
N ALA A 27 -18.05 18.29 -1.61
CA ALA A 27 -16.79 18.16 -0.89
C ALA A 27 -15.64 18.66 -1.78
N GLY A 28 -15.53 19.98 -1.90
CA GLY A 28 -14.31 20.65 -2.30
C GLY A 28 -13.36 20.67 -1.11
N SER A 29 -12.20 20.03 -1.27
CA SER A 29 -11.03 20.19 -0.41
C SER A 29 -10.75 21.69 -0.23
N LEU A 30 -11.05 22.21 0.96
CA LEU A 30 -10.79 23.60 1.32
C LEU A 30 -9.28 23.82 1.43
N VAL A 31 -8.69 24.35 0.36
CA VAL A 31 -7.43 25.09 0.39
C VAL A 31 -7.71 26.40 1.14
N ALA A 32 -7.22 26.52 2.38
CA ALA A 32 -7.12 27.80 3.05
C ALA A 32 -5.89 28.55 2.52
N GLY A 33 -6.06 29.22 1.38
CA GLY A 33 -5.09 30.19 0.87
C GLY A 33 -5.33 31.56 1.49
N VAL A 34 -4.33 32.11 2.17
CA VAL A 34 -4.33 33.50 2.62
C VAL A 34 -3.93 34.38 1.43
N ALA A 35 -4.76 35.36 1.10
CA ALA A 35 -4.59 36.27 -0.02
C ALA A 35 -3.38 37.22 0.16
N GLY A 36 -2.61 37.39 -0.92
CA GLY A 36 -1.65 38.48 -1.10
C GLY A 36 -1.71 38.95 -2.55
N VAL A 37 -2.20 40.17 -2.76
CA VAL A 37 -2.40 40.81 -4.06
C VAL A 37 -1.10 41.46 -4.52
N ALA A 38 -0.60 41.08 -5.70
CA ALA A 38 0.10 41.96 -6.65
C ALA A 38 0.33 41.21 -7.96
N GLY A 39 -0.40 41.62 -9.01
CA GLY A 39 -0.21 41.10 -10.36
C GLY A 39 0.98 41.78 -11.05
N VAL A 40 1.78 41.00 -11.77
CA VAL A 40 2.51 41.48 -12.94
C VAL A 40 2.63 40.31 -13.93
N ALA A 41 2.25 40.57 -15.18
CA ALA A 41 2.33 39.65 -16.31
C ALA A 41 3.79 39.31 -16.66
N GLY A 42 4.05 38.08 -17.10
CA GLY A 42 5.38 37.68 -17.57
C GLY A 42 5.37 36.31 -18.25
N ALA A 43 5.79 36.31 -19.51
CA ALA A 43 5.76 35.20 -20.47
C ALA A 43 6.45 33.90 -20.00
N ALA A 44 5.95 32.78 -20.52
CA ALA A 44 6.63 31.49 -20.52
C ALA A 44 7.96 31.55 -21.30
N PRO A 45 8.97 30.80 -20.87
CA PRO A 45 9.88 30.19 -21.82
C PRO A 45 10.06 28.68 -21.63
N ASN A 46 10.21 28.06 -22.79
CA ASN A 46 10.60 26.69 -23.10
C ASN A 46 11.60 26.04 -22.12
N LEU A 47 11.31 24.81 -21.72
CA LEU A 47 12.27 23.87 -21.12
C LEU A 47 13.11 23.21 -22.23
N PRO A 48 14.45 23.22 -22.16
CA PRO A 48 15.25 22.28 -22.92
C PRO A 48 15.48 21.00 -22.11
N ALA A 49 15.47 19.87 -22.83
CA ALA A 49 15.89 18.57 -22.36
C ALA A 49 17.35 18.59 -21.89
N VAL A 50 17.65 17.93 -20.77
CA VAL A 50 19.03 17.58 -20.40
C VAL A 50 19.08 16.11 -19.97
N SER A 51 19.93 15.41 -20.72
CA SER A 51 20.41 14.05 -20.58
C SER A 51 21.41 13.88 -19.44
N ASP A 52 21.58 12.62 -19.04
CA ASP A 52 22.73 12.03 -18.33
C ASP A 52 22.99 12.43 -16.86
N ALA A 53 22.56 11.54 -15.97
CA ALA A 53 23.09 11.39 -14.62
C ALA A 53 24.22 10.35 -14.60
N PRO A 54 25.36 10.58 -13.93
CA PRO A 54 26.28 9.51 -13.59
C PRO A 54 25.91 8.91 -12.22
N ALA A 55 25.99 7.58 -12.16
CA ALA A 55 25.76 6.76 -10.98
C ALA A 55 26.79 7.06 -9.86
N LEU A 56 26.29 7.34 -8.66
CA LEU A 56 27.10 7.50 -7.45
C LEU A 56 27.32 6.11 -6.82
N VAL A 57 28.58 5.65 -6.84
CA VAL A 57 29.05 4.42 -6.21
C VAL A 57 29.33 4.69 -4.73
N LEU A 58 28.58 4.06 -3.82
CA LEU A 58 28.88 4.07 -2.38
C LEU A 58 29.91 2.99 -2.05
N ARG A 59 31.10 3.42 -1.62
CA ARG A 59 32.14 2.58 -1.01
C ARG A 59 31.77 2.27 0.44
N GLY A 60 31.83 1.00 0.82
CA GLY A 60 31.71 0.54 2.21
C GLY A 60 32.93 0.96 3.03
N ALA A 61 32.68 1.38 4.28
CA ALA A 61 33.70 1.67 5.26
C ALA A 61 33.95 0.45 6.16
N ASP A 62 35.21 0.04 6.21
CA ASP A 62 35.79 -0.87 7.19
C ASP A 62 35.72 -0.28 8.61
N SER A 63 35.46 -1.15 9.59
CA SER A 63 36.12 -1.04 10.89
C SER A 63 36.25 -2.44 11.50
N GLY A 64 37.49 -2.89 11.65
CA GLY A 64 37.86 -4.11 12.36
C GLY A 64 38.53 -3.78 13.69
N ALA A 65 38.22 -4.60 14.70
CA ALA A 65 39.07 -5.05 15.81
C ALA A 65 38.16 -5.91 16.71
N GLY A 66 38.46 -7.13 17.14
CA GLY A 66 39.67 -7.92 17.11
C GLY A 66 39.71 -8.70 18.42
N HIS A 67 39.52 -10.03 18.39
CA HIS A 67 40.02 -10.91 19.45
C HIS A 67 40.23 -12.31 18.88
N ARG A 68 41.51 -12.70 18.86
CA ARG A 68 41.99 -14.06 18.70
C ARG A 68 42.04 -14.68 20.09
N ASP A 69 41.71 -15.95 20.20
CA ASP A 69 42.56 -16.91 20.90
C ASP A 69 42.30 -18.32 20.38
N ASP A 70 43.40 -18.94 19.96
CA ASP A 70 43.55 -20.35 19.63
C ASP A 70 43.29 -21.20 20.87
N LEU A 71 42.80 -22.44 20.70
CA LEU A 71 43.34 -23.60 21.40
C LEU A 71 42.92 -24.91 20.73
N ARG A 72 43.89 -25.83 20.76
CA ARG A 72 44.02 -27.09 20.03
C ARG A 72 43.23 -28.26 20.63
N GLU A 73 42.80 -29.15 19.74
CA GLU A 73 43.06 -30.60 19.74
C GLU A 73 42.76 -31.42 21.01
N GLN A 74 41.83 -32.38 20.90
CA GLN A 74 42.08 -33.76 21.37
C GLN A 74 41.05 -34.76 20.83
N ARG A 75 41.55 -35.71 20.02
CA ARG A 75 40.93 -36.99 19.73
C ARG A 75 41.04 -37.90 20.96
N ARG A 76 40.00 -38.68 21.23
CA ARG A 76 40.11 -40.04 21.79
C ARG A 76 39.06 -40.93 21.13
N GLY A 77 39.53 -42.08 20.64
CA GLY A 77 38.69 -43.20 20.25
C GLY A 77 38.76 -44.32 21.29
N ASP A 78 37.79 -45.22 21.21
CA ASP A 78 37.78 -46.60 21.71
C ASP A 78 36.86 -47.37 20.72
N LEU A 79 37.36 -48.36 19.95
CA LEU A 79 37.46 -49.79 20.28
C LEU A 79 36.12 -50.35 20.79
N GLY A 80 35.48 -51.38 20.25
CA GLY A 80 35.84 -52.44 19.32
C GLY A 80 34.91 -53.62 19.65
N GLY A 81 34.33 -54.28 18.67
CA GLY A 81 33.43 -55.42 18.90
C GLY A 81 33.03 -56.08 17.59
N ARG A 82 33.80 -57.09 17.20
CA ARG A 82 33.47 -58.04 16.13
C ARG A 82 32.54 -59.10 16.71
N ASP A 83 31.53 -59.51 15.95
CA ASP A 83 31.13 -60.91 15.91
C ASP A 83 30.70 -61.28 14.49
N SER A 84 31.26 -62.41 14.05
CA SER A 84 31.14 -63.05 12.75
C SER A 84 30.02 -64.08 12.75
N GLY A 85 29.23 -64.13 11.69
CA GLY A 85 28.29 -65.21 11.40
C GLY A 85 28.12 -65.35 9.89
N ASP A 86 28.85 -66.30 9.33
CA ASP A 86 28.92 -66.66 7.91
C ASP A 86 27.79 -67.66 7.58
N TRP A 87 27.01 -67.42 6.51
CA TRP A 87 26.17 -68.43 5.85
C TRP A 87 25.94 -68.06 4.37
N ASP A 88 26.49 -68.91 3.51
CA ASP A 88 26.35 -68.93 2.05
C ASP A 88 24.91 -69.17 1.54
N GLY A 89 24.56 -68.59 0.38
CA GLY A 89 23.43 -69.12 -0.42
C GLY A 89 22.78 -68.20 -1.47
N LYS A 90 23.39 -68.10 -2.66
CA LYS A 90 22.85 -67.86 -4.04
C LYS A 90 21.78 -66.78 -4.34
N PRO A 91 21.87 -66.09 -5.51
CA PRO A 91 20.99 -64.98 -5.88
C PRO A 91 19.63 -65.48 -6.40
N ARG A 92 18.54 -64.92 -5.87
CA ARG A 92 17.21 -65.03 -6.48
C ARG A 92 16.81 -63.67 -7.04
N ASP A 93 16.74 -63.65 -8.36
CA ASP A 93 16.12 -62.62 -9.19
C ASP A 93 14.67 -62.41 -8.73
N GLY A 94 14.35 -61.18 -8.36
CA GLY A 94 13.11 -60.82 -7.68
C GLY A 94 12.84 -59.34 -7.89
N ARG A 95 12.41 -58.99 -9.11
CA ARG A 95 11.79 -57.70 -9.43
C ARG A 95 10.65 -57.46 -8.44
N THR A 96 10.92 -56.68 -7.41
CA THR A 96 9.89 -56.02 -6.63
C THR A 96 9.73 -54.64 -7.24
N GLU A 97 8.66 -54.50 -8.01
CA GLU A 97 8.12 -53.23 -8.44
C GLU A 97 8.00 -52.34 -7.19
N ARG A 98 8.90 -51.35 -7.10
CA ARG A 98 8.67 -50.22 -6.20
C ARG A 98 7.43 -49.55 -6.72
N GLY A 99 6.31 -49.77 -6.02
CA GLY A 99 5.10 -49.01 -6.18
C GLY A 99 5.44 -47.51 -6.22
N PRO A 100 4.69 -46.72 -6.99
CA PRO A 100 5.02 -45.33 -7.20
C PRO A 100 5.16 -44.64 -5.84
N GLN A 101 6.37 -44.14 -5.58
CA GLN A 101 6.54 -43.04 -4.64
C GLN A 101 5.46 -41.98 -4.98
N PRO A 102 4.90 -41.25 -4.00
CA PRO A 102 4.01 -40.13 -4.28
C PRO A 102 4.84 -39.02 -4.95
N GLY A 103 5.15 -39.22 -6.22
CA GLY A 103 5.85 -38.30 -7.08
C GLY A 103 4.89 -37.19 -7.49
N ARG A 104 5.37 -35.95 -7.42
CA ARG A 104 5.25 -34.95 -8.49
C ARG A 104 4.11 -35.22 -9.48
N ARG A 105 2.86 -35.09 -9.05
CA ARG A 105 1.72 -35.06 -9.97
C ARG A 105 1.59 -33.63 -10.49
N GLY A 106 1.68 -33.47 -11.81
CA GLY A 106 0.82 -32.54 -12.53
C GLY A 106 1.35 -31.14 -12.88
N GLU A 107 2.65 -30.85 -12.78
CA GLU A 107 3.16 -29.60 -13.38
C GLU A 107 3.23 -29.73 -14.91
N VAL A 108 2.47 -28.89 -15.61
CA VAL A 108 2.44 -28.81 -17.07
C VAL A 108 3.53 -27.86 -17.54
N PRO A 109 4.59 -28.34 -18.23
CA PRO A 109 5.61 -27.46 -18.77
C PRO A 109 5.04 -26.63 -19.91
N VAL A 110 5.29 -25.33 -19.88
CA VAL A 110 4.91 -24.37 -20.92
C VAL A 110 6.16 -24.02 -21.73
N PRO A 111 6.24 -24.40 -23.01
CA PRO A 111 7.34 -23.98 -23.89
C PRO A 111 7.50 -22.46 -23.94
N CYS A 112 8.69 -21.98 -24.35
CA CYS A 112 9.00 -20.56 -24.47
C CYS A 112 8.30 -19.92 -25.69
N ASP A 113 6.98 -19.82 -25.63
CA ASP A 113 6.11 -19.33 -26.69
C ASP A 113 4.81 -18.77 -26.06
N PRO A 114 4.45 -17.49 -26.31
CA PRO A 114 3.24 -16.88 -25.78
C PRO A 114 1.96 -17.62 -26.18
N ALA A 115 1.88 -18.19 -27.38
CA ALA A 115 0.71 -18.96 -27.81
C ALA A 115 0.57 -20.26 -27.00
N LYS A 116 1.69 -20.86 -26.58
CA LYS A 116 1.66 -22.05 -25.70
C LYS A 116 1.25 -21.71 -24.28
N LEU A 117 1.64 -20.53 -23.78
CA LEU A 117 1.15 -20.02 -22.50
C LEU A 117 -0.37 -19.82 -22.52
N ILE A 118 -0.89 -19.15 -23.55
CA ILE A 118 -2.33 -18.96 -23.74
C ILE A 118 -3.05 -20.32 -23.81
N ALA A 119 -2.56 -21.24 -24.64
CA ALA A 119 -3.17 -22.57 -24.79
C ALA A 119 -3.18 -23.38 -23.47
N ALA A 120 -2.12 -23.26 -22.66
CA ALA A 120 -2.04 -23.91 -21.36
C ALA A 120 -3.07 -23.33 -20.37
N LEU A 121 -3.27 -22.02 -20.37
CA LEU A 121 -4.28 -21.36 -19.51
C LEU A 121 -5.71 -21.68 -19.95
N VAL A 122 -6.00 -21.69 -21.26
CA VAL A 122 -7.30 -22.12 -21.78
C VAL A 122 -7.62 -23.55 -21.34
N ARG A 123 -6.64 -24.46 -21.48
CA ARG A 123 -6.79 -25.84 -21.03
C ARG A 123 -7.00 -25.94 -19.53
N ALA A 124 -6.23 -25.21 -18.74
CA ALA A 124 -6.35 -25.19 -17.29
C ALA A 124 -7.76 -24.77 -16.85
N ASN A 125 -8.34 -23.75 -17.47
CA ASN A 125 -9.72 -23.37 -17.19
C ASN A 125 -10.72 -24.46 -17.61
N ALA A 126 -10.54 -25.10 -18.76
CA ALA A 126 -11.44 -26.16 -19.22
C ALA A 126 -11.38 -27.44 -18.34
N GLU A 127 -10.24 -27.69 -17.71
CA GLU A 127 -9.98 -28.87 -16.88
C GLU A 127 -10.21 -28.62 -15.38
N GLY A 128 -10.65 -27.42 -14.98
CA GLY A 128 -10.94 -27.07 -13.59
C GLY A 128 -9.74 -26.65 -12.74
N GLY A 129 -8.60 -26.33 -13.38
CA GLY A 129 -7.38 -25.82 -12.74
C GLY A 129 -6.11 -26.49 -13.27
N ALA A 130 -4.94 -25.90 -12.99
CA ALA A 130 -3.65 -26.51 -13.33
C ALA A 130 -2.47 -25.93 -12.54
N HIS A 131 -1.37 -26.69 -12.50
CA HIS A 131 -0.05 -26.17 -12.15
C HIS A 131 0.79 -26.03 -13.42
N LEU A 132 1.12 -24.80 -13.80
CA LEU A 132 1.90 -24.46 -14.98
C LEU A 132 3.33 -24.12 -14.56
N ARG A 133 4.31 -24.65 -15.30
CA ARG A 133 5.72 -24.30 -15.15
C ARG A 133 6.22 -23.64 -16.42
N LEU A 134 6.56 -22.36 -16.34
CA LEU A 134 7.09 -21.61 -17.48
C LEU A 134 8.51 -22.06 -17.82
N ALA A 135 8.90 -21.85 -19.07
CA ALA A 135 10.27 -22.08 -19.52
C ALA A 135 11.23 -21.17 -18.73
N PRO A 136 12.28 -21.71 -18.09
CA PRO A 136 13.17 -20.94 -17.22
C PRO A 136 13.77 -19.72 -17.91
N ARG A 137 13.63 -18.54 -17.30
CA ARG A 137 14.15 -17.25 -17.78
C ARG A 137 13.71 -16.88 -19.21
N CYS A 138 12.63 -17.47 -19.70
CA CYS A 138 12.04 -17.14 -21.00
C CYS A 138 11.34 -15.77 -20.95
N THR A 139 11.25 -15.09 -22.10
CA THR A 139 10.38 -13.93 -22.29
C THR A 139 9.17 -14.31 -23.14
N TYR A 140 7.98 -14.21 -22.55
CA TYR A 140 6.68 -14.35 -23.19
C TYR A 140 6.17 -12.97 -23.58
N GLU A 141 6.39 -12.59 -24.84
CA GLU A 141 5.93 -11.31 -25.37
C GLU A 141 4.51 -11.41 -25.94
N LEU A 142 3.60 -10.60 -25.39
CA LEU A 142 2.21 -10.52 -25.81
C LEU A 142 2.01 -9.28 -26.68
N THR A 143 1.49 -9.49 -27.88
CA THR A 143 1.32 -8.44 -28.91
C THR A 143 -0.13 -7.97 -29.10
N HIS A 144 -1.09 -8.64 -28.49
CA HIS A 144 -2.52 -8.35 -28.59
C HIS A 144 -3.26 -8.83 -27.35
N ALA A 145 -4.45 -8.26 -27.10
CA ALA A 145 -5.34 -8.78 -26.08
C ALA A 145 -5.88 -10.16 -26.48
N PHE A 146 -6.07 -11.05 -25.51
CA PHE A 146 -6.75 -12.33 -25.73
C PHE A 146 -8.24 -12.05 -25.98
N GLN A 147 -8.76 -12.51 -27.12
CA GLN A 147 -10.18 -12.37 -27.42
C GLN A 147 -10.98 -13.36 -26.58
N GLN A 148 -11.65 -12.84 -25.57
CA GLN A 148 -12.51 -13.62 -24.70
C GLN A 148 -13.94 -13.66 -25.28
N PRO A 149 -14.58 -14.85 -25.40
CA PRO A 149 -15.93 -14.95 -25.95
C PRO A 149 -17.03 -14.31 -25.08
N ASP A 150 -16.76 -14.09 -23.80
CA ASP A 150 -17.75 -13.62 -22.83
C ASP A 150 -17.65 -12.10 -22.66
N ASP A 151 -18.64 -11.38 -23.18
CA ASP A 151 -18.86 -9.96 -22.88
C ASP A 151 -19.11 -9.80 -21.38
N TYR A 152 -18.17 -9.16 -20.69
CA TYR A 152 -18.29 -8.78 -19.28
C TYR A 152 -19.39 -7.71 -19.13
N ASP A 153 -20.33 -7.89 -18.19
CA ASP A 153 -21.42 -6.93 -17.94
C ASP A 153 -21.22 -6.05 -16.69
N GLY A 154 -20.10 -6.21 -15.95
CA GLY A 154 -19.83 -5.39 -14.76
C GLY A 154 -20.07 -6.05 -13.39
N GLY A 155 -20.30 -7.37 -13.32
CA GLY A 155 -20.70 -8.10 -12.10
C GLY A 155 -20.16 -7.65 -10.71
N ILE A 156 -21.04 -7.81 -9.70
CA ILE A 156 -20.96 -7.62 -8.21
C ILE A 156 -20.42 -6.27 -7.70
N ARG A 157 -19.54 -5.57 -8.43
CA ARG A 157 -19.20 -4.18 -8.11
C ARG A 157 -20.42 -3.28 -8.11
N ASP A 158 -21.36 -3.51 -9.03
CA ASP A 158 -22.65 -2.82 -9.05
C ASP A 158 -23.45 -3.00 -7.76
N ALA A 159 -23.30 -4.11 -7.03
CA ALA A 159 -24.01 -4.31 -5.76
C ALA A 159 -23.38 -3.52 -4.61
N ARG A 160 -22.05 -3.37 -4.57
CA ARG A 160 -21.35 -2.52 -3.58
C ARG A 160 -21.43 -1.05 -3.95
N GLU A 161 -21.27 -0.69 -5.21
CA GLU A 161 -21.47 0.69 -5.71
C GLU A 161 -22.92 1.13 -5.55
N ALA A 162 -23.92 0.23 -5.73
CA ALA A 162 -25.33 0.52 -5.42
C ALA A 162 -25.60 0.61 -3.91
N ALA A 163 -24.94 -0.20 -3.07
CA ALA A 163 -25.05 -0.10 -1.62
C ALA A 163 -24.39 1.18 -1.08
N ASP A 164 -23.18 1.51 -1.56
CA ASP A 164 -22.45 2.74 -1.23
C ASP A 164 -23.22 3.98 -1.74
N SER A 165 -23.84 3.91 -2.93
CA SER A 165 -24.74 4.96 -3.46
C SER A 165 -26.02 5.14 -2.62
N ALA A 166 -26.48 4.08 -1.94
CA ALA A 166 -27.62 4.14 -1.03
C ALA A 166 -27.26 4.73 0.35
N GLU A 167 -26.00 4.59 0.78
CA GLU A 167 -25.51 5.12 2.06
C GLU A 167 -24.91 6.54 1.94
N ASN A 168 -24.31 6.89 0.78
CA ASN A 168 -23.80 8.21 0.43
C ASN A 168 -24.19 8.60 -1.02
N PRO A 169 -25.32 9.31 -1.23
CA PRO A 169 -25.87 9.56 -2.56
C PRO A 169 -25.04 10.51 -3.45
N GLY A 170 -23.91 11.04 -2.97
CA GLY A 170 -22.98 11.87 -3.77
C GLY A 170 -22.01 11.09 -4.65
N ASP A 171 -21.87 9.78 -4.44
CA ASP A 171 -20.95 8.91 -5.21
C ASP A 171 -21.67 8.16 -6.36
N ALA A 172 -22.98 8.36 -6.51
CA ALA A 172 -23.84 7.67 -7.48
C ALA A 172 -23.70 8.18 -8.94
N GLU A 173 -22.77 9.10 -9.20
CA GLU A 173 -22.56 9.74 -10.52
C GLU A 173 -21.27 9.25 -11.23
N ALA A 174 -20.71 8.10 -10.84
CA ALA A 174 -19.64 7.51 -11.63
C ALA A 174 -20.17 7.16 -13.04
N PRO A 175 -19.48 7.54 -14.14
CA PRO A 175 -19.87 7.10 -15.46
C PRO A 175 -19.88 5.58 -15.51
N PRO A 176 -20.86 4.94 -16.16
CA PRO A 176 -20.90 3.48 -16.25
C PRO A 176 -19.59 2.95 -16.83
N ARG A 177 -19.02 1.92 -16.19
CA ARG A 177 -17.83 1.23 -16.71
C ARG A 177 -18.12 0.76 -18.13
N ASN A 178 -17.23 1.08 -19.08
CA ASN A 178 -17.29 0.50 -20.42
C ASN A 178 -16.55 -0.86 -20.41
N PRO A 179 -17.24 -1.99 -20.56
CA PRO A 179 -16.60 -3.31 -20.54
C PRO A 179 -15.55 -3.50 -21.63
N GLN A 180 -15.66 -2.77 -22.74
CA GLN A 180 -14.68 -2.81 -23.84
C GLN A 180 -13.28 -2.32 -23.42
N HIS A 181 -13.17 -1.60 -22.31
CA HIS A 181 -11.90 -1.11 -21.76
C HIS A 181 -11.22 -2.15 -20.86
N ASP A 182 -11.92 -3.23 -20.49
CA ASP A 182 -11.41 -4.30 -19.63
C ASP A 182 -10.82 -5.45 -20.46
N LYS A 183 -9.63 -5.21 -21.03
CA LYS A 183 -8.89 -6.18 -21.85
C LYS A 183 -7.74 -6.83 -21.07
N ALA A 184 -7.59 -8.14 -21.25
CA ALA A 184 -6.45 -8.92 -20.76
C ALA A 184 -5.71 -9.61 -21.92
N GLY A 185 -4.38 -9.71 -21.82
CA GLY A 185 -3.52 -10.39 -22.79
C GLY A 185 -3.49 -11.91 -22.62
N LEU A 186 -3.92 -12.42 -21.46
CA LEU A 186 -4.06 -13.83 -21.18
C LEU A 186 -5.51 -14.16 -20.82
N PRO A 187 -5.94 -15.43 -20.97
CA PRO A 187 -7.27 -15.86 -20.56
C PRO A 187 -7.57 -15.50 -19.09
N VAL A 188 -8.79 -15.05 -18.82
CA VAL A 188 -9.28 -14.86 -17.45
C VAL A 188 -9.15 -16.16 -16.65
N ILE A 189 -8.82 -16.02 -15.37
CA ILE A 189 -8.68 -17.13 -14.44
C ILE A 189 -10.01 -17.34 -13.71
N TYR A 190 -10.65 -18.48 -13.99
CA TYR A 190 -11.93 -18.91 -13.38
C TYR A 190 -11.76 -20.04 -12.36
N HIS A 191 -10.66 -20.78 -12.48
CA HIS A 191 -10.33 -21.94 -11.66
C HIS A 191 -8.99 -21.77 -10.97
N PRO A 192 -8.64 -22.62 -9.99
CA PRO A 192 -7.34 -22.58 -9.35
C PRO A 192 -6.19 -22.85 -10.32
N ILE A 193 -5.40 -21.82 -10.62
CA ILE A 193 -4.25 -21.90 -11.52
C ILE A 193 -3.00 -21.43 -10.78
N THR A 194 -2.00 -22.31 -10.71
CA THR A 194 -0.67 -21.98 -10.21
C THR A 194 0.29 -21.81 -11.38
N ILE A 195 1.04 -20.71 -11.42
CA ILE A 195 2.09 -20.43 -12.41
C ILE A 195 3.42 -20.27 -11.68
N ARG A 196 4.36 -21.18 -11.95
CA ARG A 196 5.77 -21.06 -11.57
C ARG A 196 6.56 -20.53 -12.73
N GLY A 197 7.12 -19.33 -12.56
CA GLY A 197 7.79 -18.58 -13.61
C GLY A 197 9.21 -19.04 -13.90
N GLU A 198 9.92 -19.61 -12.92
CA GLU A 198 11.34 -19.97 -13.09
C GLU A 198 12.19 -18.77 -13.59
N GLY A 199 11.85 -17.56 -13.12
CA GLY A 199 12.46 -16.30 -13.54
C GLY A 199 12.02 -15.80 -14.91
N ALA A 200 10.96 -16.35 -15.50
CA ALA A 200 10.43 -15.90 -16.78
C ALA A 200 9.83 -14.49 -16.69
N THR A 201 9.86 -13.79 -17.82
CA THR A 201 9.22 -12.48 -18.01
C THR A 201 7.99 -12.63 -18.89
N ILE A 202 6.85 -12.11 -18.45
CA ILE A 202 5.69 -11.86 -19.29
C ILE A 202 5.69 -10.36 -19.58
N VAL A 203 5.77 -10.00 -20.86
CA VAL A 203 5.91 -8.62 -21.29
C VAL A 203 4.84 -8.26 -22.31
N ARG A 204 4.30 -7.05 -22.15
CA ARG A 204 3.46 -6.42 -23.18
C ARG A 204 4.37 -5.73 -24.19
N ASP A 205 4.21 -6.05 -25.48
CA ASP A 205 4.87 -5.27 -26.54
C ASP A 205 4.43 -3.81 -26.44
N VAL A 206 5.36 -2.87 -26.61
CA VAL A 206 5.10 -1.44 -26.36
C VAL A 206 4.13 -0.82 -27.37
N HIS A 207 4.06 -1.36 -28.59
CA HIS A 207 3.19 -0.93 -29.69
C HIS A 207 1.84 -1.65 -29.71
N ALA A 208 1.69 -2.71 -28.92
CA ALA A 208 0.41 -3.38 -28.77
C ALA A 208 -0.65 -2.44 -28.16
N GLU A 209 -1.92 -2.82 -28.30
CA GLU A 209 -3.02 -2.12 -27.63
C GLU A 209 -2.89 -2.20 -26.09
N ALA A 210 -3.69 -1.39 -25.40
CA ALA A 210 -3.77 -1.43 -23.95
C ALA A 210 -4.47 -2.72 -23.48
N PHE A 211 -3.73 -3.58 -22.79
CA PHE A 211 -4.25 -4.68 -21.97
C PHE A 211 -3.38 -4.95 -20.75
N ARG A 212 -3.99 -5.52 -19.71
CA ARG A 212 -3.29 -6.10 -18.55
C ARG A 212 -2.93 -7.57 -18.80
N PHE A 213 -2.13 -8.20 -17.94
CA PHE A 213 -1.80 -9.62 -18.11
C PHE A 213 -2.90 -10.54 -17.60
N PHE A 214 -3.31 -10.35 -16.34
CA PHE A 214 -4.22 -11.26 -15.68
C PHE A 214 -5.47 -10.55 -15.16
N THR A 215 -6.61 -11.21 -15.33
CA THR A 215 -7.86 -10.91 -14.64
C THR A 215 -8.32 -12.19 -13.93
N VAL A 216 -8.60 -12.11 -12.63
CA VAL A 216 -9.09 -13.23 -11.81
C VAL A 216 -10.49 -12.88 -11.33
N ARG A 217 -11.48 -13.72 -11.62
CA ARG A 217 -12.90 -13.47 -11.28
C ARG A 217 -13.69 -14.76 -11.09
N ASP A 218 -14.97 -14.63 -10.74
CA ASP A 218 -15.93 -15.73 -10.61
C ASP A 218 -15.45 -16.87 -9.68
N GLY A 219 -14.76 -16.50 -8.60
CA GLY A 219 -14.19 -17.44 -7.63
C GLY A 219 -12.84 -18.04 -8.06
N GLY A 220 -12.25 -17.58 -9.16
CA GLY A 220 -10.93 -18.00 -9.60
C GLY A 220 -9.83 -17.72 -8.57
N GLU A 221 -8.78 -18.55 -8.62
CA GLU A 221 -7.63 -18.45 -7.73
C GLU A 221 -6.34 -18.45 -8.55
N LEU A 222 -5.55 -17.38 -8.46
CA LEU A 222 -4.26 -17.29 -9.15
C LEU A 222 -3.11 -17.37 -8.15
N THR A 223 -2.25 -18.38 -8.26
CA THR A 223 -0.96 -18.38 -7.58
C THR A 223 0.15 -18.09 -8.59
N LEU A 224 0.82 -16.95 -8.48
CA LEU A 224 1.90 -16.52 -9.35
C LEU A 224 3.20 -16.47 -8.56
N SER A 225 4.24 -17.16 -9.03
CA SER A 225 5.53 -17.21 -8.36
C SER A 225 6.69 -17.10 -9.32
N ASP A 226 7.76 -16.37 -8.93
CA ASP A 226 9.03 -16.29 -9.68
C ASP A 226 8.87 -15.76 -11.12
N VAL A 227 8.01 -14.74 -11.31
CA VAL A 227 7.71 -14.10 -12.61
C VAL A 227 8.05 -12.61 -12.60
N VAL A 228 8.46 -12.08 -13.74
CA VAL A 228 8.49 -10.63 -14.00
C VAL A 228 7.32 -10.26 -14.91
N LEU A 229 6.46 -9.34 -14.47
CA LEU A 229 5.41 -8.73 -15.28
C LEU A 229 5.87 -7.33 -15.69
N ARG A 230 5.99 -7.08 -17.00
CA ARG A 230 6.60 -5.87 -17.52
C ARG A 230 5.72 -5.13 -18.51
N ASN A 231 5.53 -3.83 -18.30
CA ASN A 231 4.87 -2.90 -19.21
C ASN A 231 3.37 -3.18 -19.43
N GLY A 232 2.69 -3.80 -18.47
CA GLY A 232 1.23 -3.93 -18.52
C GLY A 232 0.57 -2.56 -18.65
N LEU A 233 -0.45 -2.41 -19.48
CA LEU A 233 -1.11 -1.13 -19.73
C LEU A 233 -2.61 -1.35 -19.81
N SER A 234 -3.39 -0.91 -18.84
CA SER A 234 -4.85 -1.06 -18.88
C SER A 234 -5.56 0.29 -19.04
N ALA A 235 -6.58 0.33 -19.89
CA ALA A 235 -7.54 1.44 -19.93
C ALA A 235 -8.51 1.42 -18.73
N ALA A 236 -8.61 0.28 -18.06
CA ALA A 236 -9.35 0.06 -16.82
C ALA A 236 -8.36 -0.13 -15.64
N GLU A 237 -8.84 -0.58 -14.47
CA GLU A 237 -7.99 -0.78 -13.28
C GLU A 237 -7.01 -1.93 -13.45
N GLY A 238 -5.90 -1.89 -12.70
CA GLY A 238 -4.90 -2.96 -12.71
C GLY A 238 -4.09 -2.97 -14.00
N GLY A 239 -2.91 -2.36 -14.01
CA GLY A 239 -2.07 -2.33 -15.21
C GLY A 239 -1.51 -3.71 -15.59
N SER A 240 -1.21 -4.56 -14.61
CA SER A 240 -0.75 -5.94 -14.80
C SER A 240 -1.76 -6.99 -14.34
N ILE A 241 -2.33 -6.83 -13.14
CA ILE A 241 -3.26 -7.81 -12.55
C ILE A 241 -4.49 -7.07 -12.00
N HIS A 242 -5.66 -7.64 -12.27
CA HIS A 242 -6.90 -7.28 -11.60
C HIS A 242 -7.50 -8.53 -10.92
N VAL A 243 -7.68 -8.47 -9.60
CA VAL A 243 -8.41 -9.49 -8.84
C VAL A 243 -9.78 -8.92 -8.48
N VAL A 244 -10.83 -9.49 -9.05
CA VAL A 244 -12.20 -9.04 -8.85
C VAL A 244 -12.72 -9.51 -7.49
N HIS A 245 -13.75 -8.85 -6.98
CA HIS A 245 -14.46 -9.26 -5.78
C HIS A 245 -14.84 -10.76 -5.81
N GLY A 246 -14.61 -11.46 -4.71
CA GLY A 246 -14.86 -12.91 -4.58
C GLY A 246 -13.76 -13.81 -5.16
N ALA A 247 -12.81 -13.27 -5.93
CA ALA A 247 -11.64 -14.02 -6.40
C ALA A 247 -10.44 -13.88 -5.43
N SER A 248 -9.43 -14.73 -5.63
CA SER A 248 -8.20 -14.68 -4.85
C SER A 248 -6.92 -14.72 -5.69
N ALA A 249 -5.87 -14.09 -5.18
CA ALA A 249 -4.53 -14.24 -5.75
C ALA A 249 -3.42 -14.30 -4.70
N VAL A 250 -2.42 -15.12 -4.97
CA VAL A 250 -1.17 -15.21 -4.23
C VAL A 250 -0.04 -14.82 -5.20
N VAL A 251 0.69 -13.75 -4.86
CA VAL A 251 1.79 -13.22 -5.67
C VAL A 251 3.08 -13.32 -4.85
N GLU A 252 3.97 -14.21 -5.26
CA GLU A 252 5.21 -14.50 -4.54
C GLU A 252 6.42 -14.27 -5.43
N ARG A 253 7.50 -13.67 -4.88
CA ARG A 253 8.78 -13.52 -5.61
C ARG A 253 8.60 -12.96 -7.02
N THR A 254 7.64 -12.05 -7.18
CA THR A 254 7.23 -11.50 -8.47
C THR A 254 7.67 -10.06 -8.57
N THR A 255 8.10 -9.65 -9.76
CA THR A 255 8.42 -8.25 -10.04
C THR A 255 7.39 -7.66 -10.99
N VAL A 256 6.67 -6.62 -10.57
CA VAL A 256 5.78 -5.84 -11.44
C VAL A 256 6.46 -4.52 -11.76
N VAL A 257 6.81 -4.34 -13.03
CA VAL A 257 7.64 -3.21 -13.50
C VAL A 257 6.99 -2.43 -14.63
N GLY A 258 7.01 -1.11 -14.53
CA GLY A 258 6.62 -0.20 -15.60
C GLY A 258 5.16 -0.33 -16.03
N SER A 259 4.30 -0.89 -15.17
CA SER A 259 2.89 -1.10 -15.50
C SER A 259 2.08 0.17 -15.26
N THR A 260 1.09 0.42 -16.11
CA THR A 260 0.26 1.62 -16.05
C THR A 260 -1.22 1.29 -16.09
N SER A 261 -1.98 1.91 -15.19
CA SER A 261 -3.44 1.97 -15.25
C SER A 261 -3.87 3.37 -15.66
N LEU A 262 -4.70 3.47 -16.70
CA LEU A 262 -5.26 4.73 -17.22
C LEU A 262 -6.69 4.98 -16.71
N SER A 263 -7.26 4.10 -15.88
CA SER A 263 -8.64 4.26 -15.39
C SER A 263 -8.83 5.60 -14.69
N ALA A 264 -9.86 6.35 -15.12
CA ALA A 264 -10.11 7.69 -14.65
C ALA A 264 -10.47 7.74 -13.16
N GLU A 265 -11.22 6.74 -12.67
CA GLU A 265 -11.81 6.70 -11.34
C GLU A 265 -11.16 5.65 -10.40
N GLY A 266 -10.38 4.71 -10.96
CA GLY A 266 -9.70 3.64 -10.24
C GLY A 266 -8.28 3.41 -10.74
N GLY A 267 -7.38 2.90 -9.90
CA GLY A 267 -5.95 2.83 -10.22
C GLY A 267 -5.36 1.42 -10.15
N GLY A 268 -4.29 1.25 -9.36
CA GLY A 268 -3.50 0.03 -9.29
C GLY A 268 -2.56 -0.09 -10.48
N GLY A 269 -1.64 0.86 -10.65
CA GLY A 269 -0.75 0.94 -11.81
C GLY A 269 -0.06 -0.39 -12.11
N GLY A 270 0.38 -1.10 -11.08
CA GLY A 270 0.74 -2.51 -11.16
C GLY A 270 -0.47 -3.43 -10.97
N ILE A 271 -1.04 -3.42 -9.77
CA ILE A 271 -2.11 -4.35 -9.40
C ILE A 271 -3.30 -3.61 -8.83
N PHE A 272 -4.50 -4.03 -9.24
CA PHE A 272 -5.71 -3.71 -8.53
C PHE A 272 -6.32 -4.96 -7.87
N ASN A 273 -6.48 -4.92 -6.55
CA ASN A 273 -7.12 -5.97 -5.75
C ASN A 273 -8.46 -5.52 -5.20
N ASP A 274 -9.56 -6.09 -5.69
CA ASP A 274 -10.91 -5.97 -5.13
C ASP A 274 -11.41 -7.26 -4.47
N GLY A 275 -10.62 -8.33 -4.54
CA GLY A 275 -10.85 -9.62 -3.90
C GLY A 275 -9.93 -9.85 -2.70
N ASN A 276 -9.39 -11.06 -2.59
CA ASN A 276 -8.44 -11.45 -1.55
C ASN A 276 -7.03 -11.62 -2.14
N MET A 277 -6.05 -10.90 -1.62
CA MET A 277 -4.69 -10.97 -2.13
C MET A 277 -3.65 -11.19 -1.03
N VAL A 278 -2.72 -12.10 -1.31
CA VAL A 278 -1.47 -12.26 -0.56
C VAL A 278 -0.32 -11.88 -1.47
N VAL A 279 0.56 -11.00 -1.00
CA VAL A 279 1.77 -10.60 -1.71
C VAL A 279 2.97 -10.80 -0.79
N THR A 280 3.94 -11.60 -1.24
CA THR A 280 5.13 -11.96 -0.44
C THR A 280 6.39 -11.85 -1.29
N ASP A 281 7.48 -11.35 -0.70
CA ASP A 281 8.82 -11.30 -1.31
C ASP A 281 8.84 -10.67 -2.72
N SER A 282 7.95 -9.71 -2.99
CA SER A 282 7.71 -9.18 -4.33
C SER A 282 8.19 -7.74 -4.47
N THR A 283 8.41 -7.30 -5.70
CA THR A 283 8.92 -5.96 -6.03
C THR A 283 7.99 -5.24 -7.01
N PHE A 284 7.63 -4.01 -6.69
CA PHE A 284 6.81 -3.12 -7.52
C PHE A 284 7.62 -1.87 -7.84
N VAL A 285 7.98 -1.70 -9.11
CA VAL A 285 8.87 -0.62 -9.54
C VAL A 285 8.35 0.14 -10.75
N GLY A 286 8.37 1.48 -10.67
CA GLY A 286 8.05 2.31 -11.83
C GLY A 286 6.61 2.18 -12.32
N ASN A 287 5.69 1.70 -11.47
CA ASN A 287 4.29 1.53 -11.86
C ASN A 287 3.50 2.82 -11.66
N ARG A 288 2.48 3.04 -12.49
CA ARG A 288 1.77 4.31 -12.57
C ARG A 288 0.24 4.17 -12.60
N ALA A 289 -0.44 4.76 -11.63
CA ALA A 289 -1.87 5.04 -11.73
C ALA A 289 -2.05 6.43 -12.35
N ALA A 290 -2.17 6.49 -13.67
CA ALA A 290 -2.08 7.72 -14.48
C ALA A 290 -3.42 8.42 -14.71
N GLY A 291 -4.54 7.76 -14.42
CA GLY A 291 -5.86 8.39 -14.56
C GLY A 291 -6.09 9.52 -13.57
N LYS A 292 -7.09 10.36 -13.85
CA LYS A 292 -7.36 11.63 -13.14
C LYS A 292 -7.51 11.45 -11.63
N ALA A 293 -8.22 10.42 -11.17
CA ALA A 293 -8.34 10.05 -9.77
C ALA A 293 -7.58 8.75 -9.46
N GLY A 294 -6.46 8.51 -10.14
CA GLY A 294 -5.64 7.31 -10.05
C GLY A 294 -5.08 7.10 -8.65
N LYS A 295 -5.29 5.90 -8.09
CA LYS A 295 -4.90 5.51 -6.73
C LYS A 295 -3.99 4.29 -6.77
N GLY A 296 -3.03 4.14 -5.87
CA GLY A 296 -2.17 2.95 -5.80
C GLY A 296 -1.28 2.80 -7.02
N GLY A 297 -0.19 3.57 -7.10
CA GLY A 297 0.73 3.50 -8.25
C GLY A 297 1.32 2.11 -8.43
N GLY A 298 1.82 1.52 -7.34
CA GLY A 298 2.21 0.10 -7.32
C GLY A 298 1.01 -0.83 -7.19
N LEU A 299 0.24 -0.67 -6.10
CA LEU A 299 -0.91 -1.51 -5.80
C LEU A 299 -2.06 -0.66 -5.23
N LEU A 300 -3.26 -0.88 -5.76
CA LEU A 300 -4.50 -0.40 -5.17
C LEU A 300 -5.27 -1.56 -4.55
N ASN A 301 -5.62 -1.42 -3.27
CA ASN A 301 -6.44 -2.38 -2.53
C ASN A 301 -7.82 -1.79 -2.24
N GLY A 302 -8.86 -2.43 -2.77
CA GLY A 302 -10.27 -2.25 -2.44
C GLY A 302 -10.92 -3.49 -1.80
N GLY A 303 -10.17 -4.58 -1.65
CA GLY A 303 -10.57 -5.81 -0.97
C GLY A 303 -9.74 -6.07 0.29
N VAL A 304 -9.30 -7.32 0.47
CA VAL A 304 -8.45 -7.75 1.59
C VAL A 304 -7.04 -8.04 1.09
N LEU A 305 -6.04 -7.42 1.72
CA LEU A 305 -4.63 -7.58 1.38
C LEU A 305 -3.79 -8.03 2.58
N SER A 306 -2.98 -9.07 2.40
CA SER A 306 -1.82 -9.37 3.24
C SER A 306 -0.54 -9.15 2.43
N LEU A 307 0.30 -8.21 2.85
CA LEU A 307 1.53 -7.82 2.17
C LEU A 307 2.73 -8.03 3.11
N ARG A 308 3.69 -8.86 2.70
CA ARG A 308 4.85 -9.22 3.52
C ARG A 308 6.15 -9.14 2.74
N THR A 309 7.21 -8.65 3.39
CA THR A 309 8.59 -8.73 2.88
C THR A 309 8.77 -8.18 1.45
N SER A 310 8.02 -7.14 1.08
CA SER A 310 7.94 -6.67 -0.30
C SER A 310 8.45 -5.23 -0.45
N LYS A 311 8.81 -4.84 -1.67
CA LYS A 311 9.40 -3.54 -1.99
C LYS A 311 8.55 -2.79 -3.00
N PHE A 312 8.28 -1.52 -2.73
CA PHE A 312 7.58 -0.60 -3.61
C PHE A 312 8.46 0.63 -3.80
N HIS A 313 8.99 0.83 -5.00
CA HIS A 313 9.77 2.03 -5.27
C HIS A 313 9.55 2.64 -6.64
N ASP A 314 9.76 3.95 -6.72
CA ASP A 314 9.58 4.75 -7.96
C ASP A 314 8.17 4.62 -8.56
N ASN A 315 7.17 4.23 -7.77
CA ASN A 315 5.80 4.15 -8.22
C ASN A 315 5.10 5.51 -8.07
N SER A 316 4.13 5.78 -8.95
CA SER A 316 3.42 7.05 -8.94
C SER A 316 1.91 6.90 -9.08
N ALA A 317 1.17 7.71 -8.34
CA ALA A 317 -0.27 7.87 -8.48
C ALA A 317 -0.61 9.35 -8.66
N VAL A 318 -1.67 9.65 -9.39
CA VAL A 318 -2.14 11.04 -9.49
C VAL A 318 -2.76 11.50 -8.17
N ALA A 319 -3.62 10.69 -7.55
CA ALA A 319 -4.32 11.05 -6.34
C ALA A 319 -3.66 10.47 -5.08
N TYR A 320 -3.81 9.17 -4.81
CA TYR A 320 -3.48 8.61 -3.48
C TYR A 320 -2.59 7.39 -3.56
N GLY A 321 -1.57 7.31 -2.70
CA GLY A 321 -0.77 6.10 -2.51
C GLY A 321 0.13 5.81 -3.69
N GLY A 322 1.29 6.46 -3.77
CA GLY A 322 2.23 6.23 -4.88
C GLY A 322 2.70 4.78 -4.90
N GLY A 323 3.06 4.22 -3.73
CA GLY A 323 3.33 2.79 -3.57
C GLY A 323 2.05 1.97 -3.39
N LEU A 324 1.38 2.15 -2.25
CA LEU A 324 0.15 1.45 -1.87
C LEU A 324 -0.98 2.44 -1.59
N GLY A 325 -2.09 2.28 -2.29
CA GLY A 325 -3.37 2.91 -1.94
C GLY A 325 -4.32 1.87 -1.34
N ASN A 326 -4.74 2.03 -0.09
CA ASN A 326 -5.81 1.25 0.52
C ASN A 326 -7.08 2.11 0.60
N TYR A 327 -8.11 1.73 -0.14
CA TYR A 327 -9.33 2.53 -0.32
C TYR A 327 -10.55 1.65 -0.10
N ARG A 328 -11.35 1.93 0.94
CA ARG A 328 -12.52 1.10 1.33
C ARG A 328 -12.20 -0.39 1.51
N GLY A 329 -10.95 -0.71 1.82
CA GLY A 329 -10.43 -2.08 1.97
C GLY A 329 -9.76 -2.32 3.33
N ALA A 330 -9.31 -3.56 3.52
CA ALA A 330 -8.52 -3.99 4.66
C ALA A 330 -7.11 -4.40 4.21
N ALA A 331 -6.07 -3.86 4.85
CA ALA A 331 -4.69 -4.20 4.53
C ALA A 331 -3.87 -4.49 5.79
N GLU A 332 -3.13 -5.59 5.76
CA GLU A 332 -2.05 -5.90 6.70
C GLU A 332 -0.72 -5.89 5.96
N VAL A 333 0.17 -4.98 6.35
CA VAL A 333 1.49 -4.80 5.75
C VAL A 333 2.55 -5.09 6.81
N GLN A 334 3.52 -5.95 6.49
CA GLN A 334 4.61 -6.28 7.40
C GLN A 334 5.96 -6.36 6.69
N LYS A 335 7.04 -5.92 7.36
CA LYS A 335 8.44 -6.14 6.91
C LYS A 335 8.72 -5.64 5.50
N SER A 336 8.02 -4.60 5.06
CA SER A 336 8.08 -4.11 3.68
C SER A 336 8.80 -2.76 3.59
N ALA A 337 9.06 -2.30 2.37
CA ALA A 337 9.68 -1.00 2.12
C ALA A 337 8.95 -0.23 1.02
N PHE A 338 8.67 1.05 1.29
CA PHE A 338 8.09 2.01 0.35
C PHE A 338 9.08 3.16 0.17
N ALA A 339 9.76 3.22 -0.98
CA ALA A 339 10.82 4.19 -1.22
C ALA A 339 10.59 5.02 -2.49
N HIS A 340 10.84 6.33 -2.46
CA HIS A 340 10.82 7.18 -3.66
C HIS A 340 9.53 7.11 -4.49
N ASN A 341 8.40 6.83 -3.84
CA ASN A 341 7.10 6.85 -4.48
C ASN A 341 6.51 8.26 -4.42
N ASN A 342 5.63 8.56 -5.38
CA ASN A 342 5.04 9.89 -5.55
C ASN A 342 3.51 9.85 -5.68
N ALA A 343 2.79 10.72 -4.96
CA ALA A 343 1.35 10.90 -5.13
C ALA A 343 0.88 12.31 -4.73
N GLU A 344 -0.37 12.68 -4.95
CA GLU A 344 -0.92 13.88 -4.31
C GLU A 344 -1.04 13.68 -2.79
N GLN A 345 -1.50 12.52 -2.32
CA GLN A 345 -1.56 12.20 -0.90
C GLN A 345 -0.98 10.82 -0.59
N GLY A 346 -0.07 10.74 0.39
CA GLY A 346 0.57 9.49 0.78
C GLY A 346 1.52 8.99 -0.29
N GLY A 347 2.72 9.58 -0.39
CA GLY A 347 3.68 9.22 -1.43
C GLY A 347 4.00 7.72 -1.38
N GLY A 348 4.30 7.20 -0.19
CA GLY A 348 4.46 5.76 0.04
C GLY A 348 3.13 5.03 0.20
N ILE A 349 2.39 5.37 1.26
CA ILE A 349 1.15 4.66 1.66
C ILE A 349 0.01 5.67 1.84
N ALA A 350 -1.16 5.33 1.30
CA ALA A 350 -2.42 6.05 1.54
C ALA A 350 -3.49 5.10 2.10
N SER A 351 -4.21 5.55 3.12
CA SER A 351 -5.34 4.83 3.74
C SER A 351 -6.57 5.72 3.81
N PHE A 352 -7.61 5.39 3.06
CA PHE A 352 -8.81 6.23 2.86
C PHE A 352 -10.08 5.42 3.07
N SER A 353 -10.92 5.83 4.03
CA SER A 353 -12.14 5.10 4.43
C SER A 353 -11.88 3.60 4.66
N ALA A 354 -10.70 3.28 5.20
CA ALA A 354 -10.13 1.94 5.21
C ALA A 354 -9.61 1.55 6.60
N ARG A 355 -9.24 0.27 6.73
CA ARG A 355 -8.54 -0.27 7.90
C ARG A 355 -7.18 -0.78 7.47
N THR A 356 -6.13 -0.21 8.05
CA THR A 356 -4.75 -0.54 7.67
C THR A 356 -3.92 -0.84 8.90
N ARG A 357 -3.20 -1.96 8.90
CA ARG A 357 -2.17 -2.26 9.89
C ARG A 357 -0.84 -2.34 9.17
N VAL A 358 0.15 -1.57 9.63
CA VAL A 358 1.50 -1.57 9.08
C VAL A 358 2.47 -1.82 10.22
N ALA A 359 3.31 -2.84 10.06
CA ALA A 359 4.28 -3.25 11.06
C ALA A 359 5.69 -3.42 10.46
N ASP A 360 6.72 -3.05 11.22
CA ASP A 360 8.12 -3.38 10.91
C ASP A 360 8.54 -2.91 9.51
N THR A 361 8.05 -1.75 9.07
CA THR A 361 8.07 -1.32 7.65
C THR A 361 8.76 0.02 7.50
N LYS A 362 9.48 0.20 6.38
CA LYS A 362 10.20 1.43 6.05
C LYS A 362 9.43 2.27 5.02
N VAL A 363 9.33 3.57 5.25
CA VAL A 363 8.73 4.55 4.34
C VAL A 363 9.75 5.68 4.13
N LEU A 364 10.49 5.63 3.03
CA LEU A 364 11.73 6.38 2.82
C LEU A 364 11.69 7.28 1.59
N GLY A 365 12.04 8.55 1.70
CA GLY A 365 12.30 9.38 0.51
C GLY A 365 11.10 9.57 -0.42
N ASN A 366 9.87 9.38 0.07
CA ASN A 366 8.65 9.53 -0.73
C ASN A 366 8.23 11.00 -0.81
N THR A 367 7.52 11.35 -1.88
CA THR A 367 7.05 12.72 -2.10
C THR A 367 5.54 12.76 -2.26
N ALA A 368 4.88 13.74 -1.63
CA ALA A 368 3.48 14.02 -1.90
C ALA A 368 3.12 15.50 -1.75
N GLN A 369 1.88 15.87 -2.05
CA GLN A 369 1.33 17.15 -1.61
C GLN A 369 0.97 17.10 -0.12
N THR A 370 0.36 16.00 0.34
CA THR A 370 0.02 15.82 1.76
C THR A 370 0.45 14.44 2.25
N GLY A 371 1.12 14.34 3.40
CA GLY A 371 1.61 13.05 3.89
C GLY A 371 2.70 12.51 2.96
N GLY A 372 3.87 13.15 2.94
CA GLY A 372 4.96 12.80 2.01
C GLY A 372 5.27 11.30 2.03
N GLY A 373 5.33 10.71 3.23
CA GLY A 373 5.39 9.27 3.43
C GLY A 373 4.01 8.61 3.45
N ILE A 374 3.19 8.97 4.45
CA ILE A 374 1.92 8.31 4.75
C ILE A 374 0.78 9.33 4.83
N ALA A 375 -0.35 9.03 4.18
CA ALA A 375 -1.61 9.77 4.35
C ALA A 375 -2.72 8.87 4.89
N ASN A 376 -3.47 9.38 5.86
CA ASN A 376 -4.64 8.73 6.46
C ASN A 376 -5.82 9.69 6.43
N SER A 377 -6.95 9.30 5.83
CA SER A 377 -8.17 10.11 5.79
C SER A 377 -9.40 9.28 6.09
N ASP A 378 -10.20 9.71 7.07
CA ASP A 378 -11.44 9.05 7.49
C ASP A 378 -11.23 7.53 7.71
N ALA A 379 -10.05 7.16 8.19
CA ALA A 379 -9.56 5.80 8.25
C ALA A 379 -8.87 5.49 9.58
N LEU A 380 -8.76 4.19 9.86
CA LEU A 380 -8.02 3.65 10.99
C LEU A 380 -6.71 3.07 10.48
N ILE A 381 -5.58 3.65 10.88
CA ILE A 381 -4.26 3.13 10.56
C ILE A 381 -3.46 2.86 11.83
N PHE A 382 -3.05 1.61 12.01
CA PHE A 382 -2.20 1.18 13.12
C PHE A 382 -0.76 1.02 12.61
N LEU A 383 0.15 1.80 13.18
CA LEU A 383 1.55 1.84 12.81
C LEU A 383 2.40 1.34 13.97
N ARG A 384 3.25 0.33 13.72
CA ARG A 384 4.18 -0.19 14.74
C ARG A 384 5.54 -0.52 14.15
N GLY A 385 6.64 -0.21 14.83
CA GLY A 385 7.96 -0.59 14.31
C GLY A 385 8.29 0.12 13.00
N MET A 386 7.79 1.35 12.81
CA MET A 386 7.93 2.07 11.55
C MET A 386 9.23 2.87 11.49
N GLU A 387 9.82 2.94 10.30
CA GLU A 387 10.87 3.92 9.98
C GLU A 387 10.35 4.84 8.87
N VAL A 388 9.82 6.01 9.24
CA VAL A 388 9.28 7.03 8.31
C VAL A 388 10.29 8.15 8.17
N ARG A 389 11.09 8.12 7.10
CA ARG A 389 12.24 9.01 6.97
C ARG A 389 12.39 9.71 5.63
N ASP A 390 12.95 10.91 5.70
CA ASP A 390 13.38 11.70 4.55
C ASP A 390 12.26 11.92 3.52
N ASN A 391 11.00 11.89 3.95
CA ASN A 391 9.85 12.10 3.09
C ASN A 391 9.55 13.60 2.97
N THR A 392 9.02 14.01 1.82
CA THR A 392 8.76 15.41 1.50
C THR A 392 7.30 15.65 1.15
N ALA A 393 6.67 16.61 1.81
CA ALA A 393 5.35 17.13 1.45
C ALA A 393 5.46 18.56 0.90
N THR A 394 4.86 18.83 -0.27
CA THR A 394 4.74 20.22 -0.78
C THR A 394 3.64 21.01 -0.06
N GLY A 395 2.77 20.33 0.68
CA GLY A 395 1.84 20.85 1.67
C GLY A 395 2.17 20.31 3.07
N ASN A 396 1.19 19.70 3.74
CA ASN A 396 1.29 19.34 5.16
C ASN A 396 1.75 17.89 5.40
N GLY A 397 2.35 17.62 6.55
CA GLY A 397 2.72 16.26 6.96
C GLY A 397 3.86 15.69 6.13
N GLY A 398 5.09 16.11 6.38
CA GLY A 398 6.25 15.64 5.61
C GLY A 398 6.41 14.12 5.72
N GLY A 399 6.36 13.59 6.94
CA GLY A 399 6.33 12.14 7.18
C GLY A 399 4.92 11.59 7.06
N ILE A 400 4.03 12.03 7.95
CA ILE A 400 2.68 11.50 8.14
C ILE A 400 1.66 12.64 8.13
N SER A 401 0.56 12.47 7.41
CA SER A 401 -0.63 13.30 7.55
C SER A 401 -1.85 12.44 7.90
N THR A 402 -2.61 12.87 8.90
CA THR A 402 -3.89 12.25 9.27
C THR A 402 -5.00 13.30 9.33
N PHE A 403 -6.11 13.00 8.67
CA PHE A 403 -7.31 13.81 8.62
C PHE A 403 -8.55 13.00 9.02
N GLN A 404 -9.32 13.48 10.00
CA GLN A 404 -10.54 12.78 10.47
C GLN A 404 -10.32 11.28 10.80
N GLY A 405 -9.11 10.91 11.20
CA GLY A 405 -8.69 9.52 11.35
C GLY A 405 -8.19 9.18 12.75
N LEU A 406 -7.99 7.88 12.98
CA LEU A 406 -7.31 7.36 14.17
C LEU A 406 -5.94 6.81 13.76
N LEU A 407 -4.89 7.28 14.44
CA LEU A 407 -3.52 6.88 14.17
C LEU A 407 -2.77 6.58 15.47
N PRO A 408 -2.72 5.30 15.90
CA PRO A 408 -1.76 4.82 16.86
C PRO A 408 -0.43 4.55 16.19
N LEU A 409 0.64 5.12 16.74
CA LEU A 409 2.02 4.99 16.32
C LEU A 409 2.85 4.49 17.50
N ASP A 410 3.29 3.24 17.41
CA ASP A 410 3.98 2.55 18.49
C ASP A 410 5.39 2.13 18.05
N ASP A 411 6.38 2.19 18.95
CA ASP A 411 7.73 1.65 18.71
C ASP A 411 8.35 2.14 17.39
N SER A 412 8.19 3.41 17.05
CA SER A 412 8.43 3.93 15.69
C SER A 412 9.30 5.17 15.67
N VAL A 413 9.90 5.45 14.51
CA VAL A 413 10.70 6.64 14.24
C VAL A 413 10.13 7.41 13.05
N VAL A 414 9.85 8.69 13.25
CA VAL A 414 9.46 9.66 12.23
C VAL A 414 10.54 10.74 12.18
N ALA A 415 11.46 10.66 11.21
CA ALA A 415 12.65 11.51 11.23
C ALA A 415 13.14 12.05 9.89
N GLY A 416 13.73 13.25 9.89
CA GLY A 416 14.29 13.86 8.66
C GLY A 416 13.24 14.28 7.63
N ASN A 417 11.96 14.29 7.98
CA ASN A 417 10.89 14.60 7.03
C ASN A 417 10.70 16.11 6.87
N THR A 418 10.31 16.54 5.67
CA THR A 418 10.14 17.96 5.33
C THR A 418 8.73 18.25 4.83
N ALA A 419 8.08 19.26 5.39
CA ALA A 419 6.82 19.81 4.90
C ALA A 419 7.00 21.28 4.49
N ARG A 420 6.48 21.68 3.33
CA ARG A 420 6.34 23.10 2.97
C ARG A 420 5.09 23.74 3.59
N GLY A 421 4.21 22.94 4.17
CA GLY A 421 3.15 23.33 5.09
C GLY A 421 3.53 23.02 6.54
N SER A 422 2.54 22.72 7.37
CA SER A 422 2.72 22.42 8.79
C SER A 422 2.89 20.91 9.04
N GLY A 423 3.46 20.55 10.19
CA GLY A 423 3.71 19.15 10.54
C GLY A 423 4.84 18.55 9.71
N GLY A 424 6.09 18.97 9.96
CA GLY A 424 7.24 18.41 9.26
C GLY A 424 7.31 16.88 9.42
N GLY A 425 7.16 16.41 10.65
CA GLY A 425 7.03 14.99 10.97
C GLY A 425 5.59 14.51 10.78
N ILE A 426 4.69 15.01 11.63
CA ILE A 426 3.29 14.56 11.70
C ILE A 426 2.34 15.75 11.64
N HIS A 427 1.37 15.70 10.73
CA HIS A 427 0.25 16.63 10.67
C HIS A 427 -1.05 15.92 11.02
N ALA A 428 -1.69 16.32 12.13
CA ALA A 428 -2.93 15.72 12.62
C ALA A 428 -4.07 16.77 12.66
N LEU A 429 -4.99 16.68 11.71
CA LEU A 429 -6.17 17.55 11.64
C LEU A 429 -7.44 16.74 11.88
N LYS A 430 -8.29 17.20 12.80
CA LYS A 430 -9.53 16.51 13.21
C LYS A 430 -9.34 15.04 13.57
N SER A 431 -8.13 14.68 14.01
CA SER A 431 -7.69 13.28 14.16
C SER A 431 -7.36 12.95 15.60
N ASN A 432 -7.39 11.66 15.91
CA ASN A 432 -6.89 11.09 17.16
C ASN A 432 -5.52 10.47 16.90
N LEU A 433 -4.47 11.19 17.28
CA LEU A 433 -3.09 10.73 17.21
C LEU A 433 -2.66 10.21 18.59
N LEU A 434 -2.16 8.98 18.63
CA LEU A 434 -1.54 8.38 19.80
C LEU A 434 -0.12 7.95 19.43
N VAL A 435 0.88 8.49 20.11
CA VAL A 435 2.29 8.15 19.90
C VAL A 435 2.84 7.54 21.18
N ARG A 436 3.42 6.33 21.09
CA ARG A 436 3.96 5.60 22.25
C ARG A 436 5.32 5.01 21.93
N ASN A 437 6.25 5.09 22.89
CA ASN A 437 7.59 4.52 22.75
C ASN A 437 8.24 4.85 21.39
N SER A 438 8.10 6.10 20.95
CA SER A 438 8.41 6.51 19.58
C SER A 438 9.14 7.85 19.54
N GLU A 439 9.84 8.09 18.43
CA GLU A 439 10.64 9.29 18.19
C GLU A 439 10.10 10.08 17.01
N VAL A 440 9.92 11.39 17.20
CA VAL A 440 9.65 12.39 16.16
C VAL A 440 10.85 13.34 16.15
N ASP A 441 11.83 13.05 15.28
CA ASP A 441 13.18 13.62 15.37
C ASP A 441 13.61 14.35 14.09
N ARG A 442 14.18 15.56 14.22
CA ARG A 442 14.77 16.29 13.08
C ARG A 442 13.85 16.43 11.87
N ASN A 443 12.60 16.77 12.11
CA ASN A 443 11.65 17.08 11.03
C ASN A 443 11.51 18.58 10.83
N HIS A 444 11.20 19.00 9.60
CA HIS A 444 11.30 20.38 9.16
C HIS A 444 9.99 20.88 8.53
N ALA A 445 9.42 21.96 9.05
CA ALA A 445 8.26 22.65 8.48
C ALA A 445 8.68 24.03 7.94
N VAL A 446 8.93 24.12 6.63
CA VAL A 446 9.76 25.20 6.02
C VAL A 446 8.98 26.29 5.26
N GLY A 447 7.66 26.22 5.19
CA GLY A 447 6.83 27.26 4.57
C GLY A 447 6.78 28.55 5.39
N ALA A 448 6.42 29.68 4.75
CA ALA A 448 6.44 31.00 5.39
C ALA A 448 5.56 31.11 6.65
N ALA A 449 4.48 30.33 6.74
CA ALA A 449 3.57 30.27 7.88
C ALA A 449 3.59 28.91 8.60
N SER A 450 4.56 28.05 8.28
CA SER A 450 4.64 26.67 8.76
C SER A 450 4.93 26.58 10.25
N LYS A 451 4.21 25.71 10.95
CA LYS A 451 4.34 25.44 12.38
C LYS A 451 4.40 23.94 12.65
N GLY A 452 4.88 23.57 13.82
CA GLY A 452 4.94 22.17 14.26
C GLY A 452 5.88 21.38 13.37
N GLY A 453 7.17 21.68 13.43
CA GLY A 453 8.22 20.92 12.76
C GLY A 453 8.11 19.43 13.08
N GLY A 454 7.94 19.09 14.37
CA GLY A 454 7.69 17.73 14.81
C GLY A 454 6.24 17.33 14.57
N VAL A 455 5.33 17.93 15.32
CA VAL A 455 3.90 17.59 15.32
C VAL A 455 3.05 18.86 15.21
N PHE A 456 2.12 18.85 14.26
CA PHE A 456 1.03 19.82 14.17
C PHE A 456 -0.29 19.15 14.52
N ALA A 457 -1.08 19.77 15.39
CA ALA A 457 -2.35 19.24 15.86
C ALA A 457 -3.47 20.29 15.81
N SER A 458 -4.58 19.98 15.15
CA SER A 458 -5.75 20.86 15.11
C SER A 458 -7.06 20.08 15.21
N LEU A 459 -8.02 20.60 15.99
CA LEU A 459 -9.40 20.09 16.07
C LEU A 459 -9.56 18.60 16.44
N GLY A 460 -8.61 18.01 17.15
CA GLY A 460 -8.58 16.57 17.50
C GLY A 460 -7.95 16.27 18.85
N GLN A 461 -7.36 15.08 19.00
CA GLN A 461 -6.59 14.69 20.18
C GLN A 461 -5.18 14.25 19.78
N VAL A 462 -4.19 14.70 20.54
CA VAL A 462 -2.82 14.17 20.51
C VAL A 462 -2.47 13.64 21.88
N SER A 463 -2.02 12.40 21.95
CA SER A 463 -1.51 11.80 23.19
C SER A 463 -0.12 11.22 22.94
N LEU A 464 0.87 11.67 23.71
CA LEU A 464 2.25 11.21 23.65
C LEU A 464 2.58 10.50 24.97
N TYR A 465 3.12 9.29 24.89
CA TYR A 465 3.52 8.49 26.05
C TYR A 465 4.91 7.88 25.87
N THR A 466 5.77 7.99 26.88
CA THR A 466 7.15 7.48 26.86
C THR A 466 7.83 7.72 25.50
N SER A 467 7.73 8.93 24.95
CA SER A 467 8.13 9.26 23.58
C SER A 467 9.07 10.46 23.53
N ARG A 468 9.70 10.72 22.38
CA ARG A 468 10.59 11.86 22.19
C ARG A 468 10.20 12.69 20.97
N VAL A 469 10.03 14.00 21.14
CA VAL A 469 9.82 14.98 20.06
C VAL A 469 10.95 16.00 20.10
N ALA A 470 11.97 15.83 19.25
CA ALA A 470 13.19 16.61 19.38
C ALA A 470 13.90 16.96 18.09
N GLY A 471 14.74 18.01 18.14
CA GLY A 471 15.53 18.44 16.97
C GLY A 471 14.68 18.97 15.82
N ASN A 472 13.38 19.16 16.01
CA ASN A 472 12.48 19.54 14.92
C ASN A 472 12.49 21.06 14.72
N SER A 473 12.35 21.50 13.48
CA SER A 473 12.34 22.93 13.15
C SER A 473 11.11 23.37 12.37
N ALA A 474 10.66 24.59 12.62
CA ALA A 474 9.61 25.25 11.86
C ALA A 474 9.98 26.71 11.58
N THR A 475 9.45 27.27 10.48
CA THR A 475 9.62 28.71 10.18
C THR A 475 8.95 29.58 11.23
N VAL A 476 7.77 29.18 11.70
CA VAL A 476 7.00 29.89 12.71
C VAL A 476 6.87 29.01 13.95
N LYS A 477 6.99 29.64 15.12
CA LYS A 477 6.87 28.93 16.40
C LYS A 477 5.52 28.21 16.55
N PRO A 478 5.52 27.02 17.18
CA PRO A 478 6.65 26.24 17.67
C PRO A 478 7.24 25.26 16.63
N GLY A 479 8.47 24.84 16.89
CA GLY A 479 9.17 23.78 16.15
C GLY A 479 8.79 22.37 16.59
N GLY A 480 8.54 22.16 17.88
CA GLY A 480 8.24 20.83 18.43
C GLY A 480 6.80 20.42 18.17
N LEU A 481 5.90 20.78 19.08
CA LEU A 481 4.47 20.47 19.02
C LEU A 481 3.64 21.77 18.96
N PHE A 482 2.97 21.99 17.84
CA PHE A 482 1.93 23.01 17.72
C PHE A 482 0.55 22.39 17.93
N ALA A 483 -0.25 22.98 18.80
CA ALA A 483 -1.63 22.60 19.00
C ALA A 483 -2.60 23.79 18.95
N GLU A 484 -3.69 23.63 18.22
CA GLU A 484 -4.81 24.59 18.20
C GLU A 484 -6.15 23.85 18.29
N LYS A 485 -7.03 24.27 19.21
CA LYS A 485 -8.36 23.65 19.39
C LYS A 485 -8.32 22.11 19.53
N ALA A 486 -7.17 21.56 19.94
CA ALA A 486 -6.91 20.15 20.09
C ALA A 486 -6.73 19.82 21.57
N ARG A 487 -7.10 18.60 21.97
CA ARG A 487 -6.80 18.08 23.30
C ARG A 487 -5.41 17.46 23.27
N VAL A 488 -4.52 17.93 24.12
CA VAL A 488 -3.15 17.43 24.20
C VAL A 488 -2.94 16.71 25.54
N ARG A 489 -2.35 15.52 25.48
CA ARG A 489 -1.91 14.74 26.64
C ARG A 489 -0.46 14.33 26.42
N VAL A 490 0.39 14.64 27.38
CA VAL A 490 1.81 14.28 27.42
C VAL A 490 2.06 13.73 28.81
N ASP A 491 2.66 12.55 28.93
CA ASP A 491 3.03 11.98 30.22
C ASP A 491 4.36 12.53 30.75
N ASP A 492 4.73 12.13 31.96
CA ASP A 492 5.95 12.58 32.63
C ASP A 492 7.24 11.96 32.05
N GLU A 493 7.10 10.92 31.22
CA GLU A 493 8.21 10.20 30.56
C GLU A 493 8.45 10.66 29.12
N THR A 494 7.59 11.51 28.56
CA THR A 494 7.75 12.06 27.21
C THR A 494 8.59 13.34 27.23
N ASP A 495 9.63 13.37 26.41
CA ASP A 495 10.49 14.54 26.23
C ASP A 495 10.14 15.32 24.96
N ILE A 496 9.86 16.61 25.09
CA ILE A 496 9.72 17.56 23.97
C ILE A 496 10.81 18.62 24.10
N ILE A 497 11.96 18.40 23.48
CA ILE A 497 13.21 19.13 23.74
C ILE A 497 13.95 19.51 22.46
N ASP A 498 14.84 20.51 22.50
CA ASP A 498 15.72 20.88 21.39
C ASP A 498 15.00 21.18 20.06
N ASN A 499 13.81 21.78 20.10
CA ASN A 499 13.07 22.15 18.89
C ASN A 499 13.14 23.66 18.61
N GLU A 500 13.21 24.03 17.34
CA GLU A 500 13.37 25.42 16.88
C GLU A 500 12.14 25.93 16.12
N PRO A 501 11.59 27.11 16.43
CA PRO A 501 12.14 28.12 17.35
C PRO A 501 11.90 27.80 18.83
N THR A 502 10.92 26.94 19.13
CA THR A 502 10.52 26.58 20.50
C THR A 502 9.94 25.16 20.54
N ASN A 503 9.91 24.54 21.73
CA ASN A 503 9.30 23.22 21.95
C ASN A 503 7.77 23.25 21.74
N CYS A 504 7.03 23.97 22.59
CA CYS A 504 5.57 24.15 22.43
C CYS A 504 5.09 25.59 22.52
N GLU A 505 5.97 26.54 22.87
CA GLU A 505 5.58 27.94 23.02
C GLU A 505 5.12 28.51 21.66
N GLY A 506 3.89 28.99 21.61
CA GLY A 506 3.21 29.38 20.36
C GLY A 506 2.01 28.49 20.02
N SER A 507 1.84 27.35 20.72
CA SER A 507 0.58 26.62 20.74
C SER A 507 -0.55 27.48 21.31
N LEU A 508 -1.76 27.33 20.75
CA LEU A 508 -2.96 28.07 21.16
C LEU A 508 -3.75 27.37 22.27
N VAL A 509 -3.27 26.22 22.71
CA VAL A 509 -3.75 25.49 23.89
C VAL A 509 -2.56 25.14 24.78
N PRO A 510 -2.73 25.08 26.11
CA PRO A 510 -1.66 24.67 27.00
C PRO A 510 -1.19 23.25 26.68
N VAL A 511 0.13 23.06 26.60
CA VAL A 511 0.76 21.74 26.53
C VAL A 511 1.49 21.52 27.84
N ALA A 512 0.90 20.71 28.72
CA ALA A 512 1.55 20.30 29.96
C ALA A 512 2.81 19.48 29.65
N HIS A 513 3.79 19.51 30.55
CA HIS A 513 5.04 18.73 30.46
C HIS A 513 5.94 19.05 29.24
N CYS A 514 5.72 20.17 28.54
CA CYS A 514 6.59 20.58 27.41
C CYS A 514 7.73 21.56 27.81
N PHE A 515 7.77 22.01 29.06
CA PHE A 515 8.80 22.91 29.55
C PHE A 515 9.92 22.09 30.22
N ARG A 516 10.79 21.49 29.41
CA ARG A 516 12.13 21.07 29.81
C ARG A 516 13.13 21.45 28.74
#